data_AF-A0A1L8DA10-F1
#
_entry.id   AF-A0A1L8DA10-F1
#
_cell.length_a   1.000
_cell.length_b   1.000
_cell.length_c   1.000
_cell.angle_alpha   90.00
_cell.angle_beta   90.00
_cell.angle_gamma   90.00
#
_symmetry.space_group_name_H-M   'P 1'
#
loop_
_entity.id
_entity.type
_entity.pdbx_description
1 polymer ?
#
loop_
_entity_poly.entity_id
_entity_poly.type
_entity_poly.pdbx_seq_one_letter_code
_entity_poly.pdbx_strand_id
1 'polypeptide(L)'
;MLALRSALTRIAARRLGAPARCYHGNNPHTSSTMNDLPTPQGDFFELHAKRQARYNRALIIGVATFIGTIVVTKESGLLELNFSPPDTYE
;
A
#
# COMPACT_ATOMS: atom_id res chain seq x y z
N MET A 1 -48.54 -49.19 -26.83
CA MET A 1 -47.30 -48.45 -27.16
C MET A 1 -47.37 -46.98 -26.68
N LEU A 2 -47.34 -46.72 -25.37
CA LEU A 2 -47.39 -45.32 -24.84
C LEU A 2 -46.44 -45.05 -23.67
N ALA A 3 -46.02 -46.05 -22.90
CA ALA A 3 -45.15 -45.86 -21.73
C ALA A 3 -43.65 -45.67 -22.06
N LEU A 4 -43.18 -46.06 -23.25
CA LEU A 4 -41.77 -45.93 -23.63
C LEU A 4 -41.41 -44.51 -24.13
N ARG A 5 -42.41 -43.73 -24.56
CA ARG A 5 -42.21 -42.37 -25.08
C ARG A 5 -42.05 -41.31 -23.98
N SER A 6 -42.47 -41.61 -22.75
CA SER A 6 -42.43 -40.68 -21.61
C SER A 6 -41.13 -40.74 -20.79
N ALA A 7 -40.37 -41.85 -20.89
CA ALA A 7 -39.08 -41.99 -20.19
C ALA A 7 -37.94 -41.26 -20.93
N LEU A 8 -37.94 -41.30 -22.27
CA LEU A 8 -36.92 -40.65 -23.10
C LEU A 8 -37.02 -39.12 -23.07
N THR A 9 -38.23 -38.57 -22.92
CA THR A 9 -38.48 -37.13 -22.82
C THR A 9 -37.95 -36.52 -21.52
N ARG A 10 -37.93 -37.29 -20.41
CA ARG A 10 -37.38 -36.84 -19.12
C ARG A 10 -35.85 -36.82 -19.09
N ILE A 11 -35.18 -37.66 -19.87
CA ILE A 11 -33.72 -37.72 -19.94
C ILE A 11 -33.16 -36.61 -20.85
N ALA A 12 -33.88 -36.26 -21.94
CA ALA A 12 -33.47 -35.18 -22.84
C ALA A 12 -33.50 -33.80 -22.18
N ALA A 13 -34.45 -33.54 -21.27
CA ALA A 13 -34.57 -32.27 -20.57
C ALA A 13 -33.43 -31.98 -19.56
N ARG A 14 -32.66 -33.01 -19.15
CA ARG A 14 -31.54 -32.87 -18.20
C ARG A 14 -30.21 -32.48 -18.85
N ARG A 15 -30.10 -32.51 -20.19
CA ARG A 15 -28.88 -32.13 -20.93
C ARG A 15 -28.95 -30.75 -21.59
N LEU A 16 -30.04 -30.02 -21.40
CA LEU A 16 -30.03 -28.58 -21.62
C LEU A 16 -29.36 -27.99 -20.39
N GLY A 17 -28.08 -27.64 -20.56
CA GLY A 17 -27.20 -27.16 -19.52
C GLY A 17 -27.93 -26.19 -18.58
N ALA A 18 -27.62 -26.31 -17.29
CA ALA A 18 -27.97 -25.28 -16.32
C ALA A 18 -27.74 -23.91 -16.98
N PRO A 19 -28.70 -22.97 -16.92
CA PRO A 19 -28.44 -21.63 -17.39
C PRO A 19 -27.17 -21.19 -16.64
N ALA A 20 -26.09 -20.97 -17.39
CA ALA A 20 -24.90 -20.35 -16.84
C ALA A 20 -25.44 -19.13 -16.07
N ARG A 21 -25.12 -19.03 -14.79
CA ARG A 21 -25.59 -17.91 -13.97
C ARG A 21 -25.01 -16.64 -14.60
N CYS A 22 -25.80 -16.00 -15.46
CA CYS A 22 -25.45 -14.72 -16.02
C CYS A 22 -25.63 -13.72 -14.89
N TYR A 23 -24.54 -13.28 -14.27
CA TYR A 23 -24.52 -12.21 -13.28
C TYR A 23 -24.75 -10.83 -13.90
N HIS A 24 -25.52 -10.74 -14.99
CA HIS A 24 -26.09 -9.49 -15.48
C HIS A 24 -27.43 -9.29 -14.76
N GLY A 25 -27.34 -9.02 -13.46
CA GLY A 25 -28.42 -8.33 -12.77
C GLY A 25 -28.57 -6.94 -13.39
N ASN A 26 -29.75 -6.35 -13.26
CA ASN A 26 -30.00 -4.97 -13.65
C ASN A 26 -29.24 -4.06 -12.65
N ASN A 27 -27.91 -4.00 -12.80
CA ASN A 27 -27.02 -3.30 -11.91
C ASN A 27 -27.07 -1.83 -12.32
N PRO A 28 -27.42 -0.88 -11.43
CA PRO A 28 -27.40 0.55 -11.74
C PRO A 28 -25.97 1.08 -11.99
N HIS A 29 -24.95 0.24 -11.79
CA HIS A 29 -23.55 0.56 -12.01
C HIS A 29 -23.10 -0.01 -13.36
N THR A 30 -22.46 0.84 -14.16
CA THR A 30 -21.80 0.44 -15.40
C THR A 30 -20.77 -0.65 -15.09
N SER A 31 -20.76 -1.71 -15.91
CA SER A 31 -19.76 -2.78 -15.81
C SER A 31 -18.36 -2.17 -15.86
N SER A 32 -17.54 -2.39 -14.82
CA SER A 32 -16.16 -1.94 -14.82
C SER A 32 -15.44 -2.55 -16.03
N THR A 33 -14.95 -1.68 -16.89
CA THR A 33 -14.20 -2.04 -18.09
C THR A 33 -12.71 -1.91 -17.81
N MET A 34 -11.89 -2.55 -18.64
CA MET A 34 -10.43 -2.41 -18.57
C MET A 34 -9.97 -0.94 -18.68
N ASN A 35 -10.80 -0.07 -19.27
CA ASN A 35 -10.53 1.36 -19.40
C ASN A 35 -10.67 2.14 -18.08
N ASP A 36 -11.32 1.55 -17.07
CA ASP A 36 -11.49 2.16 -15.74
C ASP A 36 -10.29 1.89 -14.83
N LEU A 37 -9.28 1.16 -15.31
CA LEU A 37 -8.07 0.90 -14.55
C LEU A 37 -7.25 2.19 -14.42
N PRO A 38 -6.58 2.39 -13.26
CA PRO A 38 -5.66 3.50 -13.09
C PRO A 38 -4.52 3.36 -14.08
N THR A 39 -4.44 4.30 -15.03
CA THR A 39 -3.30 4.43 -15.91
C THR A 39 -2.16 5.10 -15.14
N PRO A 40 -0.92 4.59 -15.27
CA PRO A 40 0.23 5.18 -14.59
C PRO A 40 0.37 6.65 -15.00
N GLN A 41 0.30 7.54 -14.01
CA GLN A 41 0.42 8.98 -14.21
C GLN A 41 1.91 9.36 -14.23
N GLY A 42 2.46 9.57 -15.42
CA GLY A 42 3.83 10.03 -15.61
C GLY A 42 4.92 8.98 -15.42
N ASP A 43 6.18 9.42 -15.44
CA ASP A 43 7.36 8.57 -15.27
C ASP A 43 7.61 8.25 -13.79
N PHE A 44 7.64 6.97 -13.47
CA PHE A 44 7.94 6.46 -12.15
C PHE A 44 9.33 6.92 -11.66
N PHE A 45 10.32 6.94 -12.54
CA PHE A 45 11.70 7.26 -12.15
C PHE A 45 11.84 8.73 -11.74
N GLU A 46 11.24 9.63 -12.51
CA GLU A 46 11.22 11.06 -12.19
C GLU A 46 10.56 11.33 -10.83
N LEU A 47 9.40 10.71 -10.59
CA LEU A 47 8.67 10.86 -9.33
C LEU A 47 9.46 10.27 -8.15
N HIS A 48 10.12 9.13 -8.33
CA HIS A 48 10.98 8.53 -7.30
C HIS A 48 12.19 9.43 -7.00
N ALA A 49 12.86 9.96 -8.02
CA ALA A 49 14.00 10.86 -7.87
C ALA A 49 13.63 12.15 -7.09
N LYS A 50 12.48 12.75 -7.41
CA LYS A 50 11.94 13.92 -6.68
C LYS A 50 11.70 13.60 -5.20
N ARG A 51 11.13 12.43 -4.90
CA ARG A 51 10.90 11.99 -3.52
C ARG A 51 12.21 11.74 -2.76
N GLN A 52 13.18 11.07 -3.39
CA GLN A 52 14.51 10.85 -2.81
C GLN A 52 15.21 12.15 -2.46
N ALA A 53 15.19 13.14 -3.36
CA ALA A 53 15.77 14.45 -3.08
C ALA A 53 15.12 15.14 -1.87
N ARG A 54 13.79 14.99 -1.70
CA ARG A 54 13.07 15.53 -0.53
C ARG A 54 13.50 14.85 0.77
N TYR A 55 13.57 13.52 0.79
CA TYR A 55 13.96 12.78 1.99
C TYR A 55 15.41 13.01 2.37
N ASN A 56 16.33 13.07 1.40
CA ASN A 56 17.73 13.36 1.66
C ASN A 56 17.92 14.77 2.24
N ARG A 57 17.15 15.77 1.78
CA ARG A 57 17.17 17.11 2.39
C ARG A 57 16.70 17.08 3.84
N ALA A 58 15.59 16.39 4.11
CA ALA A 58 15.08 16.25 5.48
C ALA A 58 16.10 15.55 6.39
N LEU A 59 16.77 14.51 5.88
CA LEU A 59 17.82 13.80 6.60
C LEU A 59 19.00 14.71 6.94
N ILE A 60 19.52 15.47 5.96
CA ILE A 60 20.63 16.40 6.17
C ILE A 60 20.28 17.45 7.23
N ILE A 61 19.08 18.03 7.13
CA ILE A 61 18.60 19.02 8.10
C ILE A 61 18.52 18.39 9.50
N GLY A 62 17.91 17.21 9.62
CA GLY A 62 17.78 16.51 10.90
C GLY A 62 19.12 16.15 11.54
N VAL A 63 20.09 15.69 10.74
CA VAL A 63 21.45 15.39 11.23
C VAL A 63 22.16 16.65 11.68
N ALA A 64 22.08 17.74 10.89
CA ALA A 64 22.71 19.00 11.23
C ALA A 64 22.14 19.61 12.52
N THR A 65 20.81 19.62 12.69
CA THR A 65 20.17 20.13 13.91
C THR A 65 20.49 19.27 15.12
N PHE A 66 20.52 17.94 14.97
CA PHE A 66 20.89 17.03 16.06
C PHE A 66 22.32 17.26 16.54
N ILE A 67 23.29 17.31 15.61
CA ILE A 67 24.70 17.58 15.95
C ILE A 67 24.84 18.96 16.61
N GLY A 68 24.22 19.99 16.03
CA GLY A 68 24.23 21.34 16.60
C GLY A 68 23.67 21.37 18.03
N THR A 69 22.59 20.63 18.28
CA THR A 69 21.97 20.56 19.61
C THR A 69 22.91 19.91 20.63
N ILE A 70 23.60 18.82 20.26
CA ILE A 70 24.58 18.17 21.14
C ILE A 70 25.72 19.13 21.48
N VAL A 71 26.30 19.80 20.48
CA VAL A 71 27.41 20.74 20.69
C VAL A 71 26.98 21.86 21.64
N VAL A 72 25.85 22.51 21.37
CA VAL A 72 25.33 23.57 22.23
C VAL A 72 25.10 23.08 23.66
N THR A 73 24.52 21.89 23.83
CA THR A 73 24.25 21.32 25.18
C THR A 73 25.53 21.03 25.96
N LYS A 74 26.59 20.56 25.29
CA LYS A 74 27.89 20.29 25.93
C LYS A 74 28.59 21.59 26.32
N GLU A 75 28.60 22.59 25.44
CA GLU A 75 29.28 23.87 25.70
C GLU A 75 28.52 24.77 26.70
N SER A 76 27.20 24.67 26.75
CA SER A 76 26.38 25.50 27.63
C SER A 76 26.44 25.07 29.11
N GLY A 77 27.08 23.93 29.43
CA GLY A 77 27.12 23.40 30.79
C GLY A 77 25.74 22.99 31.35
N LEU A 78 24.72 22.84 30.49
CA LEU A 78 23.37 22.46 30.91
C LEU A 78 23.29 20.99 31.34
N LEU A 79 24.21 20.16 30.86
CA LEU A 79 24.17 18.72 31.05
C LEU A 79 25.56 18.22 31.47
N GLU A 80 25.75 18.07 32.78
CA GLU A 80 26.99 17.55 33.35
C GLU A 80 26.90 16.03 33.52
N LEU A 81 27.58 15.31 32.64
CA LEU A 81 27.51 13.85 32.56
C LEU A 81 28.46 13.13 33.53
N ASN A 82 29.22 13.85 34.34
CA ASN A 82 30.11 13.31 35.38
C ASN A 82 30.92 12.09 34.90
N PHE A 83 31.60 12.24 33.76
CA PHE A 83 32.30 11.12 33.10
C PHE A 83 33.57 10.66 33.82
N SER A 84 34.08 11.48 34.75
CA SER A 84 35.23 11.15 35.58
C SER A 84 34.92 11.45 37.04
N PRO A 85 35.51 10.67 37.97
CA PRO A 85 35.49 11.03 39.39
C PRO A 85 36.17 12.39 39.59
N PRO A 86 35.83 13.13 40.66
CA PRO A 86 36.46 14.41 40.99
C PRO A 86 37.95 14.22 41.29
N ASP A 87 38.78 15.16 40.83
CA ASP A 87 40.24 15.08 40.94
C ASP A 87 40.74 15.13 42.40
N THR A 88 39.95 15.71 43.31
CA THR A 88 40.28 15.79 44.73
C THR A 88 39.03 15.62 45.59
N TYR A 89 39.15 14.79 46.63
CA TYR A 89 38.21 14.74 47.75
C TYR A 89 38.73 15.71 48.81
N GLU A 90 38.18 16.92 48.87
CA GLU A 90 38.24 17.74 50.08
C GLU A 90 37.12 17.34 51.04
#